data_AF-A0A840TFP2-F1
#
_entry.id   AF-A0A840TFP2-F1
#
_cell.length_a   1.000
_cell.length_b   1.000
_cell.length_c   1.000
_cell.angle_alpha   90.00
_cell.angle_beta   90.00
_cell.angle_gamma   90.00
#
_symmetry.space_group_name_H-M   'P 1'
#
loop_
_entity.id
_entity.type
_entity.pdbx_description
1 polymer ?
#
loop_
_entity_poly.entity_id
_entity_poly.type
_entity_poly.pdbx_seq_one_letter_code
_entity_poly.pdbx_strand_id
1 'polypeptide(L)'
;MHNHVAFLDEWGNNGLDFTKKGVSTHFIVVALTLPKERVPEAEEVLERVRRKHFQAGPMKSAGVGSNHGRRRAILAELLEAPFQIFALVVDKRQLIGEGLRYKGSFYKFLHGLADRELYRTFPNLELVADEHGSKSFMEGFIRYVQNRHIPNLFNQATFGFVNDQRSLLVQGADLVAGTLARCYDETVLTDERPIFIELLRPKLLTLRFWPDVFAPSLAQTALGAEKYHPVLAELSVNLANDFLNTKNAHLSPPELDQVTCLHYLVFLFRHIDPTRYISSLELMEHLKARKGKDISLHYFQTKVIAPLRDAGVLIASSARGYKLPASERDLYDFINHSHTIIAPMLSRVQKFRDRIRLATGGALDVLDREEYGTLRRLVE
;
A
#
# COMPACT_ATOMS: atom_id res chain seq x y z
N MET A 1 -30.00 -17.48 -3.55
CA MET A 1 -30.56 -16.11 -3.61
C MET A 1 -29.45 -15.14 -3.21
N HIS A 2 -29.11 -14.19 -4.07
CA HIS A 2 -28.10 -13.16 -3.79
C HIS A 2 -28.67 -12.15 -2.82
N ASN A 3 -27.99 -11.92 -1.71
CA ASN A 3 -28.45 -10.96 -0.72
C ASN A 3 -27.84 -9.56 -0.95
N HIS A 4 -26.75 -9.45 -1.73
CA HIS A 4 -26.03 -8.19 -1.96
C HIS A 4 -25.82 -7.91 -3.45
N VAL A 5 -25.80 -6.63 -3.79
CA VAL A 5 -25.48 -6.10 -5.12
C VAL A 5 -24.37 -5.06 -4.98
N ALA A 6 -23.49 -4.96 -5.98
CA ALA A 6 -22.55 -3.86 -6.10
C ALA A 6 -22.67 -3.15 -7.45
N PHE A 7 -22.64 -1.82 -7.40
CA PHE A 7 -22.63 -0.95 -8.58
C PHE A 7 -21.24 -0.36 -8.73
N LEU A 8 -20.58 -0.66 -9.85
CA LEU A 8 -19.18 -0.39 -10.08
C LEU A 8 -18.99 0.66 -11.17
N ASP A 9 -18.07 1.58 -10.92
CA ASP A 9 -17.56 2.50 -11.92
C ASP A 9 -16.08 2.83 -11.64
N GLU A 10 -15.42 3.45 -12.60
CA GLU A 10 -13.98 3.66 -12.61
C GLU A 10 -13.58 5.09 -12.98
N TRP A 11 -12.39 5.46 -12.53
CA TRP A 11 -11.74 6.69 -12.93
C TRP A 11 -10.33 6.38 -13.45
N GLY A 12 -9.97 7.02 -14.57
CA GLY A 12 -8.65 6.94 -15.18
C GLY A 12 -8.67 6.30 -16.56
N ASN A 13 -7.62 6.52 -17.35
CA ASN A 13 -7.50 5.93 -18.69
C ASN A 13 -6.43 4.83 -18.73
N ASN A 14 -6.34 4.12 -19.85
CA ASN A 14 -5.38 3.05 -20.08
C ASN A 14 -4.01 3.54 -20.59
N GLY A 15 -3.75 4.85 -20.61
CA GLY A 15 -2.45 5.39 -21.00
C GLY A 15 -1.37 5.09 -19.96
N LEU A 16 -0.19 4.66 -20.42
CA LEU A 16 1.00 4.41 -19.57
C LEU A 16 2.16 5.36 -19.90
N ASP A 17 1.94 6.33 -20.79
CA ASP A 17 2.90 7.36 -21.15
C ASP A 17 2.57 8.66 -20.39
N PHE A 18 3.10 8.77 -19.17
CA PHE A 18 2.81 9.88 -18.25
C PHE A 18 3.44 11.21 -18.68
N THR A 19 4.22 11.25 -19.78
CA THR A 19 4.73 12.50 -20.36
C THR A 19 3.66 13.24 -21.17
N LYS A 20 2.59 12.55 -21.60
CA LYS A 20 1.50 13.12 -22.40
C LYS A 20 0.43 13.77 -21.53
N LYS A 21 -0.01 14.96 -21.95
CA LYS A 21 -1.15 15.65 -21.34
C LYS A 21 -2.41 14.77 -21.43
N GLY A 22 -3.12 14.65 -20.31
CA GLY A 22 -4.38 13.91 -20.22
C GLY A 22 -4.24 12.42 -19.87
N VAL A 23 -3.03 11.88 -19.66
CA VAL A 23 -2.83 10.53 -19.14
C VAL A 23 -2.96 10.57 -17.61
N SER A 24 -3.93 9.82 -17.05
CA SER A 24 -4.06 9.73 -15.59
C SER A 24 -2.86 9.02 -14.97
N THR A 25 -2.51 9.34 -13.74
CA THR A 25 -1.45 8.64 -12.99
C THR A 25 -1.99 7.39 -12.29
N HIS A 26 -3.24 7.44 -11.86
CA HIS A 26 -3.93 6.38 -11.16
C HIS A 26 -5.10 5.82 -12.00
N PHE A 27 -5.52 4.62 -11.62
CA PHE A 27 -6.75 3.99 -12.05
C PHE A 27 -7.53 3.57 -10.80
N ILE A 28 -8.73 4.10 -10.60
CA ILE A 28 -9.48 3.93 -9.36
C ILE A 28 -10.78 3.21 -9.69
N VAL A 29 -10.99 2.06 -9.07
CA VAL A 29 -12.23 1.29 -9.18
C VAL A 29 -13.04 1.49 -7.90
N VAL A 30 -14.30 1.88 -8.03
CA VAL A 30 -15.23 2.05 -6.90
C VAL A 30 -16.43 1.16 -7.09
N ALA A 31 -16.86 0.50 -6.02
CA ALA A 31 -18.10 -0.24 -5.97
C ALA A 31 -18.98 0.21 -4.80
N LEU A 32 -20.22 0.58 -5.07
CA LEU A 32 -21.26 0.83 -4.07
C LEU A 32 -21.99 -0.47 -3.78
N THR A 33 -21.81 -1.00 -2.58
CA THR A 33 -22.31 -2.30 -2.13
C THR A 33 -23.49 -2.12 -1.17
N LEU A 34 -24.57 -2.88 -1.37
CA LEU A 34 -25.75 -2.85 -0.50
C LEU A 34 -26.60 -4.12 -0.62
N PRO A 35 -27.44 -4.42 0.38
CA PRO A 35 -28.45 -5.46 0.24
C PRO A 35 -29.44 -5.14 -0.88
N LYS A 36 -29.86 -6.15 -1.66
CA LYS A 36 -30.79 -5.96 -2.80
C LYS A 36 -32.10 -5.27 -2.41
N GLU A 37 -32.64 -5.63 -1.25
CA GLU A 37 -33.87 -5.04 -0.70
C GLU A 37 -33.77 -3.54 -0.42
N ARG A 38 -32.56 -3.00 -0.26
CA ARG A 38 -32.32 -1.56 0.00
C ARG A 38 -31.98 -0.75 -1.26
N VAL A 39 -31.98 -1.39 -2.43
CA VAL A 39 -31.73 -0.70 -3.71
C VAL A 39 -32.75 0.43 -3.95
N PRO A 40 -34.08 0.23 -3.80
CA PRO A 40 -35.04 1.31 -4.01
C PRO A 40 -34.82 2.51 -3.07
N GLU A 41 -34.51 2.25 -1.79
CA GLU A 41 -34.19 3.30 -0.81
C GLU A 41 -32.96 4.12 -1.24
N ALA A 42 -31.92 3.44 -1.74
CA ALA A 42 -30.72 4.12 -2.22
C ALA A 42 -31.01 4.95 -3.49
N GLU A 43 -31.80 4.41 -4.43
CA GLU A 43 -32.19 5.12 -5.64
C GLU A 43 -33.01 6.38 -5.36
N GLU A 44 -33.90 6.35 -4.36
CA GLU A 44 -34.67 7.53 -3.94
C GLU A 44 -33.77 8.66 -3.41
N VAL A 45 -32.75 8.32 -2.60
CA VAL A 45 -31.77 9.29 -2.11
C VAL A 45 -30.97 9.87 -3.27
N LEU A 46 -30.49 9.02 -4.18
CA LEU A 46 -29.71 9.46 -5.34
C LEU A 46 -30.53 10.31 -6.32
N GLU A 47 -31.81 9.99 -6.52
CA GLU A 47 -32.70 10.79 -7.36
C GLU A 47 -32.95 12.17 -6.76
N ARG A 48 -33.06 12.26 -5.42
CA ARG A 48 -33.16 13.55 -4.71
C ARG A 48 -31.91 14.40 -4.92
N VAL A 49 -30.72 13.79 -4.77
CA VAL A 49 -29.43 14.44 -5.03
C VAL A 49 -29.34 14.89 -6.48
N ARG A 50 -29.73 14.03 -7.43
CA ARG A 50 -29.74 14.37 -8.86
C ARG A 50 -30.63 15.57 -9.14
N ARG A 51 -31.88 15.58 -8.68
CA ARG A 51 -32.80 16.70 -8.92
C ARG A 51 -32.28 18.00 -8.36
N LYS A 52 -31.71 17.97 -7.15
CA LYS A 52 -31.22 19.16 -6.46
C LYS A 52 -29.96 19.73 -7.12
N HIS A 53 -29.01 18.88 -7.48
CA HIS A 53 -27.68 19.32 -7.92
C HIS A 53 -27.46 19.24 -9.43
N PHE A 54 -28.22 18.43 -10.15
CA PHE A 54 -28.05 18.12 -11.58
C PHE A 54 -29.33 18.31 -12.41
N GLN A 55 -30.47 18.67 -11.78
CA GLN A 55 -31.76 18.87 -12.43
C GLN A 55 -32.20 17.61 -13.21
N ALA A 56 -32.33 17.72 -14.54
CA ALA A 56 -32.65 16.61 -15.44
C ALA A 56 -31.40 15.89 -15.98
N GLY A 57 -30.20 16.42 -15.73
CA GLY A 57 -28.95 15.85 -16.23
C GLY A 57 -28.47 14.61 -15.46
N PRO A 58 -27.54 13.84 -16.04
CA PRO A 58 -26.88 12.73 -15.35
C PRO A 58 -25.91 13.26 -14.28
N MET A 59 -25.73 12.49 -13.20
CA MET A 59 -24.81 12.79 -12.10
C MET A 59 -23.36 12.47 -12.47
N LYS A 60 -22.82 13.13 -13.51
CA LYS A 60 -21.44 12.89 -13.96
C LYS A 60 -20.44 13.66 -13.11
N SER A 61 -19.43 12.97 -12.62
CA SER A 61 -18.33 13.55 -11.84
C SER A 61 -17.54 14.59 -12.64
N ALA A 62 -17.42 14.39 -13.96
CA ALA A 62 -16.83 15.37 -14.88
C ALA A 62 -17.61 16.69 -14.90
N GLY A 63 -18.94 16.66 -14.79
CA GLY A 63 -19.81 17.84 -14.79
C GLY A 63 -19.73 18.69 -13.51
N VAL A 64 -19.23 18.11 -12.41
CA VAL A 64 -18.93 18.86 -11.17
C VAL A 64 -17.55 19.53 -11.25
N GLY A 65 -16.60 18.92 -11.98
CA GLY A 65 -15.29 19.52 -12.23
C GLY A 65 -14.53 19.88 -10.94
N SER A 66 -13.83 21.01 -10.95
CA SER A 66 -13.06 21.54 -9.81
C SER A 66 -13.91 22.29 -8.78
N ASN A 67 -15.24 22.27 -8.87
CA ASN A 67 -16.11 22.89 -7.87
C ASN A 67 -16.22 22.00 -6.61
N HIS A 68 -15.22 22.10 -5.75
CA HIS A 68 -15.10 21.28 -4.54
C HIS A 68 -16.22 21.57 -3.52
N GLY A 69 -16.66 22.83 -3.39
CA GLY A 69 -17.80 23.19 -2.55
C GLY A 69 -19.09 22.47 -2.95
N ARG A 70 -19.41 22.47 -4.25
CA ARG A 70 -20.55 21.71 -4.81
C ARG A 70 -20.37 20.21 -4.59
N ARG A 71 -19.16 19.68 -4.79
CA ARG A 71 -18.85 18.25 -4.57
C ARG A 71 -19.09 17.84 -3.11
N ARG A 72 -18.68 18.65 -2.13
CA ARG A 72 -18.95 18.39 -0.71
C ARG A 72 -20.45 18.34 -0.41
N ALA A 73 -21.22 19.29 -0.93
CA ALA A 73 -22.66 19.33 -0.74
C ALA A 73 -23.35 18.09 -1.35
N ILE A 74 -22.95 17.69 -2.56
CA ILE A 74 -23.43 16.46 -3.20
C ILE A 74 -23.09 15.23 -2.36
N LEU A 75 -21.83 15.09 -1.91
CA LEU A 75 -21.38 13.92 -1.14
C LEU A 75 -22.08 13.81 0.21
N ALA A 76 -22.29 14.92 0.91
CA ALA A 76 -22.97 14.93 2.20
C ALA A 76 -24.38 14.30 2.12
N GLU A 77 -25.12 14.61 1.06
CA GLU A 77 -26.46 14.06 0.81
C GLU A 77 -26.40 12.66 0.19
N LEU A 78 -25.46 12.41 -0.73
CA LEU A 78 -25.28 11.12 -1.39
C LEU A 78 -24.98 10.00 -0.38
N LEU A 79 -24.17 10.31 0.63
CA LEU A 79 -23.73 9.35 1.64
C LEU A 79 -24.82 9.00 2.66
N GLU A 80 -25.96 9.68 2.66
CA GLU A 80 -27.13 9.26 3.46
C GLU A 80 -27.68 7.92 2.97
N ALA A 81 -27.52 7.61 1.67
CA ALA A 81 -28.02 6.37 1.08
C ALA A 81 -27.41 5.12 1.75
N PRO A 82 -28.14 4.00 1.82
CA PRO A 82 -27.77 2.81 2.57
C PRO A 82 -26.73 1.91 1.89
N PHE A 83 -25.81 2.48 1.12
CA PHE A 83 -24.69 1.74 0.54
C PHE A 83 -23.42 1.84 1.38
N GLN A 84 -22.50 0.93 1.12
CA GLN A 84 -21.12 0.92 1.60
C GLN A 84 -20.17 0.97 0.40
N ILE A 85 -19.02 1.61 0.57
CA ILE A 85 -18.06 1.90 -0.49
C ILE A 85 -16.89 0.94 -0.41
N PHE A 86 -16.65 0.21 -1.49
CA PHE A 86 -15.38 -0.44 -1.76
C PHE A 86 -14.60 0.40 -2.78
N ALA A 87 -13.30 0.61 -2.53
CA ALA A 87 -12.44 1.33 -3.45
C ALA A 87 -11.08 0.64 -3.61
N LEU A 88 -10.62 0.53 -4.85
CA LEU A 88 -9.28 0.08 -5.22
C LEU A 88 -8.59 1.23 -5.98
N VAL A 89 -7.49 1.75 -5.42
CA VAL A 89 -6.68 2.81 -6.01
C VAL A 89 -5.42 2.20 -6.59
N VAL A 90 -5.28 2.22 -7.91
CA VAL A 90 -4.14 1.64 -8.60
C VAL A 90 -3.19 2.72 -9.11
N ASP A 91 -1.93 2.72 -8.67
CA ASP A 91 -0.88 3.56 -9.25
C ASP A 91 -0.37 2.93 -10.55
N LYS A 92 -0.76 3.52 -11.69
CA LYS A 92 -0.40 2.99 -13.01
C LYS A 92 1.08 3.10 -13.31
N ARG A 93 1.81 4.00 -12.63
CA ARG A 93 3.26 4.19 -12.86
C ARG A 93 4.06 2.97 -12.45
N GLN A 94 3.46 2.11 -11.63
CA GLN A 94 4.08 0.93 -11.06
C GLN A 94 3.61 -0.36 -11.75
N LEU A 95 2.82 -0.24 -12.82
CA LEU A 95 2.42 -1.36 -13.66
C LEU A 95 3.58 -1.78 -14.57
N ILE A 96 4.13 -2.97 -14.32
CA ILE A 96 5.24 -3.55 -15.09
C ILE A 96 4.72 -4.74 -15.89
N GLY A 97 4.90 -4.72 -17.21
CA GLY A 97 4.60 -5.85 -18.11
C GLY A 97 4.16 -5.43 -19.50
N GLU A 98 4.73 -6.06 -20.55
CA GLU A 98 4.45 -5.71 -21.95
C GLU A 98 2.97 -5.92 -22.34
N GLY A 99 2.30 -6.89 -21.70
CA GLY A 99 0.89 -7.19 -21.94
C GLY A 99 -0.08 -6.08 -21.53
N LEU A 100 0.32 -5.15 -20.65
CA LEU A 100 -0.55 -4.05 -20.18
C LEU A 100 -0.64 -2.87 -21.17
N ARG A 101 0.13 -2.90 -22.27
CA ARG A 101 -0.01 -1.94 -23.39
C ARG A 101 -1.30 -2.15 -24.18
N TYR A 102 -1.87 -3.35 -24.13
CA TYR A 102 -3.13 -3.67 -24.80
C TYR A 102 -4.31 -3.32 -23.91
N LYS A 103 -5.24 -2.52 -24.45
CA LYS A 103 -6.43 -2.02 -23.73
C LYS A 103 -7.18 -3.15 -23.00
N GLY A 104 -7.48 -4.26 -23.68
CA GLY A 104 -8.21 -5.36 -23.06
C GLY A 104 -7.47 -6.01 -21.88
N SER A 105 -6.17 -6.31 -22.04
CA SER A 105 -5.36 -6.90 -20.97
C SER A 105 -5.24 -5.99 -19.75
N PHE A 106 -5.13 -4.67 -19.96
CA PHE A 106 -5.09 -3.65 -18.92
C PHE A 106 -6.35 -3.68 -18.05
N TYR A 107 -7.53 -3.48 -18.65
CA TYR A 107 -8.79 -3.47 -17.89
C TYR A 107 -9.06 -4.82 -17.23
N LYS A 108 -8.78 -5.93 -17.93
CA LYS A 108 -8.93 -7.29 -17.37
C LYS A 108 -8.09 -7.52 -16.12
N PHE A 109 -6.86 -6.99 -16.12
CA PHE A 109 -5.97 -7.10 -14.96
C PHE A 109 -6.51 -6.29 -13.78
N LEU A 110 -6.87 -5.02 -14.01
CA LEU A 110 -7.30 -4.11 -12.94
C LEU A 110 -8.65 -4.48 -12.33
N HIS A 111 -9.66 -4.80 -13.16
CA HIS A 111 -10.92 -5.32 -12.64
C HIS A 111 -10.73 -6.67 -11.95
N GLY A 112 -9.85 -7.54 -12.47
CA GLY A 112 -9.54 -8.81 -11.81
C GLY A 112 -8.97 -8.66 -10.40
N LEU A 113 -8.33 -7.53 -10.08
CA LEU A 113 -7.90 -7.21 -8.71
C LEU A 113 -9.09 -6.81 -7.82
N ALA A 114 -9.98 -5.94 -8.33
CA ALA A 114 -11.17 -5.50 -7.60
C ALA A 114 -12.14 -6.67 -7.34
N ASP A 115 -12.38 -7.50 -8.35
CA ASP A 115 -13.29 -8.65 -8.27
C ASP A 115 -12.85 -9.65 -7.21
N ARG A 116 -11.55 -9.98 -7.18
CA ARG A 116 -10.99 -10.93 -6.20
C ARG A 116 -11.27 -10.47 -4.77
N GLU A 117 -11.17 -9.18 -4.51
CA GLU A 117 -11.42 -8.60 -3.19
C GLU A 117 -12.92 -8.52 -2.88
N LEU A 118 -13.75 -8.15 -3.85
CA LEU A 118 -15.20 -8.09 -3.70
C LEU A 118 -15.82 -9.46 -3.43
N TYR A 119 -15.47 -10.48 -4.23
CA TYR A 119 -16.00 -11.84 -4.04
C TYR A 119 -15.45 -12.56 -2.82
N ARG A 120 -14.25 -12.18 -2.33
CA ARG A 120 -13.74 -12.64 -1.04
C ARG A 120 -14.58 -12.10 0.12
N THR A 121 -15.09 -10.87 -0.02
CA THR A 121 -15.87 -10.18 1.02
C THR A 121 -17.36 -10.54 0.95
N PHE A 122 -17.90 -10.68 -0.26
CA PHE A 122 -19.30 -10.99 -0.54
C PHE A 122 -19.38 -12.21 -1.47
N PRO A 123 -19.47 -13.44 -0.94
CA PRO A 123 -19.46 -14.66 -1.77
C PRO A 123 -20.64 -14.77 -2.75
N ASN A 124 -21.80 -14.19 -2.40
CA ASN A 124 -23.04 -14.19 -3.19
C ASN A 124 -23.39 -12.76 -3.65
N LEU A 125 -22.49 -12.15 -4.41
CA LEU A 125 -22.60 -10.78 -4.91
C LEU A 125 -23.09 -10.74 -6.37
N GLU A 126 -24.05 -9.88 -6.65
CA GLU A 126 -24.38 -9.44 -8.02
C GLU A 126 -23.60 -8.16 -8.35
N LEU A 127 -22.86 -8.15 -9.47
CA LEU A 127 -22.10 -6.99 -9.93
C LEU A 127 -22.82 -6.31 -11.11
N VAL A 128 -22.98 -4.99 -11.03
CA VAL A 128 -23.55 -4.11 -12.06
C VAL A 128 -22.51 -3.04 -12.40
N ALA A 129 -22.15 -2.86 -13.67
CA ALA A 129 -21.13 -1.90 -14.10
C ALA A 129 -21.52 -1.20 -15.41
N ASP A 130 -20.95 -0.01 -15.68
CA ASP A 130 -21.13 0.71 -16.95
C ASP A 130 -20.38 0.00 -18.11
N GLU A 131 -20.87 0.14 -19.35
CA GLU A 131 -20.20 -0.40 -20.53
C GLU A 131 -18.96 0.44 -20.88
N HIS A 132 -17.81 0.16 -20.26
CA HIS A 132 -16.52 0.73 -20.65
C HIS A 132 -15.67 -0.29 -21.42
N GLY A 133 -16.16 -0.69 -22.61
CA GLY A 133 -15.44 -1.62 -23.49
C GLY A 133 -16.28 -2.06 -24.71
N SER A 134 -15.67 -2.71 -25.70
CA SER A 134 -16.44 -3.40 -26.73
C SER A 134 -17.21 -4.57 -26.10
N LYS A 135 -18.45 -4.83 -26.53
CA LYS A 135 -19.25 -5.97 -26.03
C LYS A 135 -18.47 -7.30 -26.01
N SER A 136 -17.61 -7.52 -26.99
CA SER A 136 -16.70 -8.69 -27.07
C SER A 136 -15.66 -8.77 -25.95
N PHE A 137 -15.17 -7.63 -25.45
CA PHE A 137 -14.26 -7.57 -24.31
C PHE A 137 -14.99 -7.93 -23.02
N MET A 138 -16.20 -7.39 -22.84
CA MET A 138 -17.05 -7.64 -21.67
C MET A 138 -17.48 -9.11 -21.60
N GLU A 139 -17.85 -9.73 -22.72
CA GLU A 139 -18.14 -11.17 -22.80
C GLU A 139 -16.91 -12.06 -22.48
N GLY A 140 -15.72 -11.68 -22.97
CA GLY A 140 -14.46 -12.37 -22.66
C GLY A 140 -14.02 -12.19 -21.20
N PHE A 141 -14.33 -11.04 -20.61
CA PHE A 141 -14.13 -10.74 -19.20
C PHE A 141 -15.05 -11.56 -18.31
N ILE A 142 -16.36 -11.63 -18.63
CA ILE A 142 -17.34 -12.49 -17.94
C ILE A 142 -16.84 -13.93 -17.89
N ARG A 143 -16.44 -14.49 -19.04
CA ARG A 143 -15.99 -15.88 -19.13
C ARG A 143 -14.74 -16.13 -18.29
N TYR A 144 -13.84 -15.15 -18.21
CA TYR A 144 -12.65 -15.23 -17.38
C TYR A 144 -12.96 -15.20 -15.88
N VAL A 145 -13.85 -14.31 -15.44
CA VAL A 145 -14.28 -14.19 -14.04
C VAL A 145 -15.02 -15.46 -13.61
N GLN A 146 -15.96 -15.94 -14.42
CA GLN A 146 -16.69 -17.18 -14.19
C GLN A 146 -15.77 -18.41 -14.06
N ASN A 147 -14.74 -18.51 -14.93
CA ASN A 147 -13.85 -19.66 -14.96
C ASN A 147 -12.76 -19.67 -13.88
N ARG A 148 -12.40 -18.51 -13.30
CA ARG A 148 -11.29 -18.41 -12.32
C ARG A 148 -11.68 -18.02 -10.90
N HIS A 149 -12.85 -17.40 -10.69
CA HIS A 149 -13.20 -16.78 -9.42
C HIS A 149 -14.52 -17.26 -8.81
N ILE A 150 -15.24 -18.22 -9.41
CA ILE A 150 -16.37 -18.90 -8.75
C ILE A 150 -15.86 -20.20 -8.10
N PRO A 151 -15.71 -20.28 -6.76
CA PRO A 151 -15.38 -21.52 -6.11
C PRO A 151 -16.65 -22.36 -5.98
N ASN A 152 -16.69 -23.47 -6.71
CA ASN A 152 -17.47 -24.69 -6.44
C ASN A 152 -18.96 -24.69 -6.84
N LEU A 153 -19.48 -25.92 -7.01
CA LEU A 153 -20.84 -26.33 -7.46
C LEU A 153 -22.02 -25.73 -6.64
N PHE A 154 -21.74 -25.01 -5.55
CA PHE A 154 -22.72 -24.48 -4.60
C PHE A 154 -22.78 -22.95 -4.53
N ASN A 155 -21.86 -22.22 -5.18
CA ASN A 155 -21.87 -20.76 -5.22
C ASN A 155 -22.51 -20.27 -6.52
N GLN A 156 -23.75 -19.83 -6.42
CA GLN A 156 -24.46 -19.14 -7.50
C GLN A 156 -23.99 -17.69 -7.50
N ALA A 157 -22.80 -17.35 -7.99
CA ALA A 157 -22.48 -15.96 -8.31
C ALA A 157 -22.96 -15.69 -9.74
N THR A 158 -24.00 -14.86 -9.90
CA THR A 158 -24.47 -14.43 -11.23
C THR A 158 -23.88 -13.07 -11.54
N PHE A 159 -23.23 -12.99 -12.69
CA PHE A 159 -22.71 -11.75 -13.26
C PHE A 159 -23.76 -11.22 -14.24
N GLY A 160 -24.31 -10.04 -14.00
CA GLY A 160 -25.38 -9.46 -14.80
C GLY A 160 -25.05 -8.03 -15.18
N PHE A 161 -24.73 -7.79 -16.46
CA PHE A 161 -24.75 -6.43 -16.97
C PHE A 161 -26.20 -5.99 -17.12
N VAL A 162 -26.67 -5.15 -16.21
CA VAL A 162 -27.91 -4.42 -16.42
C VAL A 162 -27.56 -3.28 -17.38
N ASN A 163 -28.02 -3.42 -18.62
CA ASN A 163 -27.85 -2.46 -19.70
C ASN A 163 -28.68 -1.20 -19.45
N ASP A 164 -28.36 -0.48 -18.38
CA ASP A 164 -29.04 0.75 -18.04
C ASP A 164 -28.01 1.80 -17.69
N GLN A 165 -27.58 2.54 -18.73
CA GLN A 165 -26.84 3.82 -18.61
C GLN A 165 -27.56 4.87 -17.72
N ARG A 166 -28.68 4.47 -17.08
CA ARG A 166 -29.53 5.24 -16.19
C ARG A 166 -29.50 4.76 -14.74
N SER A 167 -28.74 3.71 -14.38
CA SER A 167 -28.62 3.33 -12.97
C SER A 167 -27.98 4.49 -12.20
N LEU A 168 -28.78 5.13 -11.35
CA LEU A 168 -28.33 6.24 -10.52
C LEU A 168 -27.16 5.80 -9.63
N LEU A 169 -27.17 4.55 -9.17
CA LEU A 169 -26.12 3.98 -8.32
C LEU A 169 -24.78 3.85 -9.02
N VAL A 170 -24.75 3.50 -10.32
CA VAL A 170 -23.52 3.55 -11.12
C VAL A 170 -23.00 5.00 -11.23
N GLN A 171 -23.89 5.97 -11.45
CA GLN A 171 -23.50 7.39 -11.44
C GLN A 171 -23.05 7.87 -10.04
N GLY A 172 -23.57 7.27 -8.98
CA GLY A 172 -23.07 7.45 -7.62
C GLY A 172 -21.62 6.94 -7.47
N ALA A 173 -21.32 5.78 -8.06
CA ALA A 173 -19.97 5.24 -8.11
C ALA A 173 -19.01 6.16 -8.90
N ASP A 174 -19.42 6.73 -10.05
CA ASP A 174 -18.66 7.76 -10.80
C ASP A 174 -18.29 8.96 -9.91
N LEU A 175 -19.29 9.48 -9.16
CA LEU A 175 -19.07 10.61 -8.27
C LEU A 175 -18.04 10.31 -7.18
N VAL A 176 -18.13 9.12 -6.57
CA VAL A 176 -17.18 8.68 -5.54
C VAL A 176 -15.79 8.42 -6.15
N ALA A 177 -15.70 7.72 -7.29
CA ALA A 177 -14.46 7.47 -8.01
C ALA A 177 -13.74 8.76 -8.39
N GLY A 178 -14.45 9.74 -8.98
CA GLY A 178 -13.86 11.03 -9.28
C GLY A 178 -13.54 11.86 -8.04
N THR A 179 -14.20 11.63 -6.90
CA THR A 179 -13.81 12.26 -5.63
C THR A 179 -12.51 11.67 -5.09
N LEU A 180 -12.37 10.34 -5.11
CA LEU A 180 -11.13 9.67 -4.76
C LEU A 180 -10.00 10.04 -5.73
N ALA A 181 -10.28 10.25 -7.01
CA ALA A 181 -9.28 10.77 -7.97
C ALA A 181 -8.69 12.10 -7.51
N ARG A 182 -9.51 13.02 -7.00
CA ARG A 182 -9.04 14.30 -6.43
C ARG A 182 -8.23 14.13 -5.15
N CYS A 183 -8.25 12.94 -4.53
CA CYS A 183 -7.47 12.60 -3.35
C CYS A 183 -6.13 11.90 -3.68
N TYR A 184 -6.00 11.28 -4.85
CA TYR A 184 -4.88 10.39 -5.17
C TYR A 184 -4.22 10.64 -6.53
N ASP A 185 -4.98 11.01 -7.56
CA ASP A 185 -4.43 11.22 -8.89
C ASP A 185 -3.79 12.61 -9.05
N GLU A 186 -2.53 12.65 -9.47
CA GLU A 186 -1.74 13.88 -9.56
C GLU A 186 -2.26 14.88 -10.61
N THR A 187 -3.07 14.44 -11.58
CA THR A 187 -3.63 15.33 -12.60
C THR A 187 -4.83 16.14 -12.11
N VAL A 188 -5.46 15.71 -11.00
CA VAL A 188 -6.68 16.33 -10.45
C VAL A 188 -6.64 16.50 -8.93
N LEU A 189 -5.45 16.35 -8.32
CA LEU A 189 -5.23 16.42 -6.88
C LEU A 189 -5.67 17.77 -6.30
N THR A 190 -6.22 17.76 -5.09
CA THR A 190 -6.68 18.98 -4.39
C THR A 190 -6.34 18.97 -2.90
N ASP A 191 -6.17 20.15 -2.34
CA ASP A 191 -5.91 20.37 -0.91
C ASP A 191 -7.13 20.03 -0.03
N GLU A 192 -8.32 19.91 -0.61
CA GLU A 192 -9.53 19.45 0.10
C GLU A 192 -9.56 17.95 0.39
N ARG A 193 -8.51 17.21 0.00
CA ARG A 193 -8.38 15.77 0.24
C ARG A 193 -8.76 15.33 1.67
N PRO A 194 -8.27 15.96 2.77
CA PRO A 194 -8.61 15.52 4.12
C PRO A 194 -10.12 15.54 4.37
N ILE A 195 -10.81 16.55 3.84
CA ILE A 195 -12.26 16.72 3.98
C ILE A 195 -13.01 15.63 3.22
N PHE A 196 -12.59 15.32 1.98
CA PHE A 196 -13.23 14.24 1.21
C PHE A 196 -13.04 12.87 1.86
N ILE A 197 -11.85 12.59 2.40
CA ILE A 197 -11.60 11.33 3.11
C ILE A 197 -12.42 11.24 4.40
N GLU A 198 -12.49 12.31 5.19
CA GLU A 198 -13.35 12.38 6.39
C GLU A 198 -14.83 12.16 6.04
N LEU A 199 -15.32 12.76 4.94
CA LEU A 199 -16.69 12.57 4.47
C LEU A 199 -16.97 11.12 4.07
N LEU A 200 -16.07 10.47 3.34
CA LEU A 200 -16.27 9.11 2.83
C LEU A 200 -16.05 8.04 3.91
N ARG A 201 -15.22 8.31 4.92
CA ARG A 201 -14.80 7.35 5.96
C ARG A 201 -15.97 6.56 6.60
N PRO A 202 -17.11 7.16 6.99
CA PRO A 202 -18.20 6.41 7.65
C PRO A 202 -18.86 5.35 6.77
N LYS A 203 -18.73 5.48 5.44
CA LYS A 203 -19.31 4.57 4.45
C LYS A 203 -18.24 3.70 3.78
N LEU A 204 -16.97 3.88 4.11
CA LEU A 204 -15.86 3.21 3.46
C LEU A 204 -15.66 1.81 4.08
N LEU A 205 -16.21 0.80 3.43
CA LEU A 205 -16.02 -0.59 3.85
C LEU A 205 -14.57 -1.03 3.68
N THR A 206 -13.95 -0.64 2.56
CA THR A 206 -12.58 -1.03 2.22
C THR A 206 -11.99 -0.04 1.24
N LEU A 207 -10.76 0.40 1.51
CA LEU A 207 -9.92 1.15 0.60
C LEU A 207 -8.59 0.45 0.46
N ARG A 208 -8.25 0.02 -0.76
CA ARG A 208 -7.02 -0.73 -1.06
C ARG A 208 -6.19 -0.01 -2.09
N PHE A 209 -4.89 -0.17 -1.98
CA PHE A 209 -3.91 0.39 -2.92
C PHE A 209 -3.27 -0.74 -3.72
N TRP A 210 -3.00 -0.50 -5.01
CA TRP A 210 -2.27 -1.43 -5.86
C TRP A 210 -1.26 -0.69 -6.76
N PRO A 211 0.00 -1.14 -6.90
CA PRO A 211 0.59 -2.13 -6.02
C PRO A 211 0.61 -1.53 -4.62
N ASP A 212 0.79 -2.35 -3.60
CA ASP A 212 0.80 -1.90 -2.20
C ASP A 212 2.07 -1.05 -1.97
N VAL A 213 2.05 0.17 -2.52
CA VAL A 213 3.17 1.12 -2.60
C VAL A 213 2.69 2.52 -2.26
N PHE A 214 3.42 3.13 -1.33
CA PHE A 214 3.18 4.42 -0.71
C PHE A 214 2.78 5.49 -1.71
N ALA A 215 1.78 6.29 -1.33
CA ALA A 215 1.82 7.71 -1.65
C ALA A 215 2.51 8.44 -0.48
N PRO A 216 3.63 9.15 -0.69
CA PRO A 216 4.33 9.95 0.33
C PRO A 216 3.49 11.04 1.01
N SER A 217 2.23 11.24 0.60
CA SER A 217 1.39 12.38 0.98
C SER A 217 0.45 12.14 2.17
N LEU A 218 0.34 10.93 2.73
CA LEU A 218 -0.42 10.70 3.98
C LEU A 218 0.41 10.91 5.25
N ALA A 219 1.74 10.82 5.16
CA ALA A 219 2.62 11.04 6.30
C ALA A 219 2.69 12.53 6.70
N GLN A 220 2.40 13.47 5.78
CA GLN A 220 2.43 14.90 6.07
C GLN A 220 1.28 15.38 6.96
N THR A 221 0.16 14.66 7.03
CA THR A 221 -1.04 15.15 7.74
C THR A 221 -1.15 14.66 9.18
N ALA A 222 -0.32 13.70 9.62
CA ALA A 222 -0.40 13.10 10.95
C ALA A 222 0.77 13.45 11.90
N LEU A 223 1.78 14.19 11.44
CA LEU A 223 2.99 14.40 12.23
C LEU A 223 3.35 15.88 12.25
N GLY A 224 3.42 16.44 13.46
CA GLY A 224 4.02 17.75 13.68
C GLY A 224 5.35 17.84 12.93
N ALA A 225 5.54 18.94 12.21
CA ALA A 225 6.58 19.18 11.21
C ALA A 225 8.03 18.96 11.69
N GLU A 226 8.26 18.72 12.99
CA GLU A 226 9.57 18.42 13.58
C GLU A 226 9.98 16.94 13.50
N LYS A 227 9.07 15.99 13.21
CA LYS A 227 9.36 14.54 13.31
C LYS A 227 9.56 13.81 11.98
N TYR A 228 9.34 14.43 10.83
CA TYR A 228 9.44 13.76 9.53
C TYR A 228 10.38 14.53 8.61
N HIS A 229 11.46 13.88 8.18
CA HIS A 229 12.45 14.43 7.29
C HIS A 229 12.28 13.83 5.89
N PRO A 230 11.66 14.55 4.93
CA PRO A 230 11.22 14.00 3.65
C PRO A 230 12.37 13.41 2.83
N VAL A 231 13.51 14.11 2.76
CA VAL A 231 14.70 13.63 2.03
C VAL A 231 15.24 12.32 2.61
N LEU A 232 15.17 12.15 3.94
CA LEU A 232 15.68 10.96 4.61
C LEU A 232 14.73 9.77 4.41
N ALA A 233 13.43 10.03 4.48
CA ALA A 233 12.41 9.04 4.18
C ALA A 233 12.51 8.55 2.72
N GLU A 234 12.68 9.48 1.78
CA GLU A 234 12.89 9.17 0.37
C GLU A 234 14.19 8.38 0.14
N LEU A 235 15.30 8.82 0.73
CA LEU A 235 16.58 8.10 0.67
C LEU A 235 16.46 6.66 1.19
N SER A 236 15.83 6.48 2.35
CA SER A 236 15.67 5.15 2.97
C SER A 236 14.86 4.20 2.09
N VAL A 237 13.84 4.75 1.44
CA VAL A 237 13.00 4.01 0.51
C VAL A 237 13.74 3.70 -0.79
N ASN A 238 14.51 4.64 -1.33
CA ASN A 238 15.28 4.44 -2.55
C ASN A 238 16.36 3.38 -2.35
N LEU A 239 17.15 3.45 -1.28
CA LEU A 239 18.16 2.44 -0.95
C LEU A 239 17.53 1.04 -0.74
N ALA A 240 16.35 0.97 -0.14
CA ALA A 240 15.62 -0.28 -0.02
C ALA A 240 15.17 -0.82 -1.39
N ASN A 241 14.59 0.04 -2.24
CA ASN A 241 14.18 -0.34 -3.59
C ASN A 241 15.37 -0.77 -4.46
N ASP A 242 16.51 -0.07 -4.36
CA ASP A 242 17.73 -0.39 -5.10
C ASP A 242 18.23 -1.80 -4.75
N PHE A 243 18.23 -2.14 -3.45
CA PHE A 243 18.55 -3.50 -3.02
C PHE A 243 17.58 -4.52 -3.63
N LEU A 244 16.28 -4.25 -3.62
CA LEU A 244 15.25 -5.15 -4.17
C LEU A 244 15.39 -5.32 -5.69
N ASN A 245 15.71 -4.24 -6.41
CA ASN A 245 15.84 -4.23 -7.87
C ASN A 245 17.14 -4.89 -8.35
N THR A 246 18.19 -4.91 -7.52
CA THR A 246 19.49 -5.52 -7.86
C THR A 246 19.48 -7.04 -7.75
N LYS A 247 18.45 -7.63 -7.14
CA LYS A 247 18.36 -9.07 -6.86
C LYS A 247 17.68 -9.83 -8.01
N ASN A 248 18.41 -10.79 -8.62
CA ASN A 248 17.99 -11.59 -9.77
C ASN A 248 17.02 -12.73 -9.42
N ALA A 249 16.43 -13.36 -10.44
CA ALA A 249 15.41 -14.42 -10.33
C ALA A 249 15.84 -15.71 -9.58
N HIS A 250 17.13 -15.92 -9.32
CA HIS A 250 17.66 -17.05 -8.55
C HIS A 250 18.16 -16.58 -7.18
N LEU A 251 17.27 -16.53 -6.19
CA LEU A 251 17.60 -16.15 -4.83
C LEU A 251 17.90 -17.39 -3.98
N SER A 252 18.98 -17.35 -3.21
CA SER A 252 19.19 -18.33 -2.14
C SER A 252 18.11 -18.18 -1.04
N PRO A 253 17.84 -19.22 -0.23
CA PRO A 253 16.84 -19.12 0.83
C PRO A 253 17.04 -17.94 1.80
N PRO A 254 18.27 -17.59 2.23
CA PRO A 254 18.51 -16.38 3.02
C PRO A 254 18.22 -15.08 2.28
N GLU A 255 18.52 -15.01 0.97
CA GLU A 255 18.23 -13.83 0.16
C GLU A 255 16.73 -13.64 -0.06
N LEU A 256 15.96 -14.72 -0.20
CA LEU A 256 14.51 -14.65 -0.24
C LEU A 256 13.94 -14.12 1.09
N ASP A 257 14.53 -14.53 2.22
CA ASP A 257 14.15 -14.02 3.55
C ASP A 257 14.50 -12.52 3.68
N GLN A 258 15.66 -12.09 3.16
CA GLN A 258 16.06 -10.67 3.09
C GLN A 258 15.07 -9.84 2.28
N VAL A 259 14.76 -10.28 1.06
CA VAL A 259 13.79 -9.63 0.17
C VAL A 259 12.42 -9.56 0.86
N THR A 260 11.94 -10.68 1.42
CA THR A 260 10.64 -10.71 2.11
C THR A 260 10.58 -9.77 3.31
N CYS A 261 11.62 -9.78 4.15
CA CYS A 261 11.71 -8.89 5.31
C CYS A 261 11.73 -7.42 4.88
N LEU A 262 12.52 -7.08 3.85
CA LEU A 262 12.63 -5.71 3.36
C LEU A 262 11.33 -5.24 2.72
N HIS A 263 10.66 -6.08 1.92
CA HIS A 263 9.33 -5.78 1.40
C HIS A 263 8.34 -5.47 2.52
N TYR A 264 8.38 -6.21 3.62
CA TYR A 264 7.49 -5.97 4.75
C TYR A 264 7.84 -4.68 5.51
N LEU A 265 9.13 -4.40 5.74
CA LEU A 265 9.58 -3.13 6.34
C LEU A 265 9.20 -1.92 5.48
N VAL A 266 9.39 -2.01 4.16
CA VAL A 266 8.95 -1.01 3.19
C VAL A 266 7.43 -0.86 3.24
N PHE A 267 6.68 -1.96 3.30
CA PHE A 267 5.23 -1.93 3.42
C PHE A 267 4.78 -1.19 4.70
N LEU A 268 5.35 -1.51 5.86
CA LEU A 268 5.00 -0.87 7.13
C LEU A 268 5.31 0.62 7.14
N PHE A 269 6.50 0.98 6.64
CA PHE A 269 6.96 2.36 6.54
C PHE A 269 6.05 3.20 5.62
N ARG A 270 5.56 2.59 4.55
CA ARG A 270 4.74 3.23 3.53
C ARG A 270 3.24 3.23 3.90
N HIS A 271 2.69 2.15 4.44
CA HIS A 271 1.23 1.99 4.49
C HIS A 271 0.64 2.05 5.88
N ILE A 272 1.44 1.85 6.93
CA ILE A 272 0.95 1.84 8.30
C ILE A 272 1.34 3.13 9.00
N ASP A 273 2.62 3.31 9.26
CA ASP A 273 3.15 4.45 10.01
C ASP A 273 4.68 4.49 9.86
N PRO A 274 5.26 5.52 9.21
CA PRO A 274 6.71 5.65 9.07
C PRO A 274 7.44 5.86 10.41
N THR A 275 6.72 6.19 11.48
CA THR A 275 7.29 6.37 12.83
C THR A 275 7.30 5.09 13.66
N ARG A 276 6.53 4.07 13.26
CA ARG A 276 6.37 2.83 14.02
C ARG A 276 7.60 1.92 13.89
N TYR A 277 8.08 1.44 15.03
CA TYR A 277 9.03 0.33 15.09
C TYR A 277 8.26 -1.00 15.08
N ILE A 278 8.84 -2.00 14.41
CA ILE A 278 8.33 -3.38 14.39
C ILE A 278 9.29 -4.32 15.11
N SER A 279 8.76 -5.18 15.99
CA SER A 279 9.57 -6.14 16.76
C SER A 279 10.19 -7.23 15.87
N SER A 280 11.29 -7.85 16.33
CA SER A 280 11.85 -9.04 15.69
C SER A 280 10.84 -10.17 15.60
N LEU A 281 10.00 -10.35 16.64
CA LEU A 281 8.99 -11.40 16.70
C LEU A 281 7.98 -11.29 15.55
N GLU A 282 7.44 -10.09 15.35
CA GLU A 282 6.46 -9.82 14.29
C GLU A 282 7.07 -10.00 12.88
N LEU A 283 8.32 -9.56 12.68
CA LEU A 283 9.05 -9.79 11.42
C LEU A 283 9.30 -11.28 11.18
N MET A 284 9.64 -12.03 12.23
CA MET A 284 9.89 -13.47 12.14
C MET A 284 8.59 -14.26 11.89
N GLU A 285 7.47 -13.85 12.47
CA GLU A 285 6.14 -14.42 12.19
C GLU A 285 5.73 -14.19 10.73
N HIS A 286 6.00 -13.00 10.19
CA HIS A 286 5.75 -12.71 8.78
C HIS A 286 6.58 -13.62 7.84
N LEU A 287 7.86 -13.84 8.17
CA LEU A 287 8.72 -14.78 7.43
C LEU A 287 8.24 -16.23 7.56
N LYS A 288 7.80 -16.64 8.77
CA LYS A 288 7.24 -17.97 9.02
C LYS A 288 6.00 -18.23 8.18
N ALA A 289 5.08 -17.27 8.09
CA ALA A 289 3.85 -17.42 7.31
C ALA A 289 4.12 -17.72 5.82
N ARG A 290 5.23 -17.20 5.28
CA ARG A 290 5.64 -17.43 3.89
C ARG A 290 6.46 -18.71 3.71
N LYS A 291 7.28 -19.08 4.70
CA LYS A 291 8.24 -20.21 4.65
C LYS A 291 7.69 -21.53 5.21
N GLY A 292 6.65 -21.47 6.04
CA GLY A 292 6.06 -22.62 6.74
C GLY A 292 6.95 -23.21 7.84
N LYS A 293 8.05 -22.53 8.23
CA LYS A 293 9.02 -22.99 9.24
C LYS A 293 9.45 -21.86 10.16
N ASP A 294 9.69 -22.20 11.43
CA ASP A 294 10.23 -21.27 12.41
C ASP A 294 11.70 -20.91 12.10
N ILE A 295 12.03 -19.65 12.36
CA ILE A 295 13.40 -19.12 12.28
C ILE A 295 13.84 -18.68 13.67
N SER A 296 15.13 -18.81 13.99
CA SER A 296 15.68 -18.32 15.25
C SER A 296 16.00 -16.83 15.19
N LEU A 297 15.99 -16.15 16.34
CA LEU A 297 16.37 -14.74 16.42
C LEU A 297 17.80 -14.52 15.93
N HIS A 298 18.72 -15.44 16.25
CA HIS A 298 20.10 -15.38 15.79
C HIS A 298 20.20 -15.47 14.26
N TYR A 299 19.45 -16.39 13.63
CA TYR A 299 19.37 -16.48 12.16
C TYR A 299 18.83 -15.18 11.57
N PHE A 300 17.74 -14.65 12.12
CA PHE A 300 17.14 -13.40 11.65
C PHE A 300 18.13 -12.23 11.70
N GLN A 301 18.84 -12.07 12.81
CA GLN A 301 19.81 -10.97 12.95
C GLN A 301 21.02 -11.12 12.01
N THR A 302 21.57 -12.34 11.87
CA THR A 302 22.83 -12.58 11.15
C THR A 302 22.68 -12.87 9.66
N LYS A 303 21.53 -13.40 9.23
CA LYS A 303 21.29 -13.81 7.84
C LYS A 303 20.28 -12.92 7.11
N VAL A 304 19.47 -12.15 7.84
CA VAL A 304 18.47 -11.23 7.27
C VAL A 304 18.89 -9.79 7.50
N ILE A 305 18.95 -9.32 8.76
CA ILE A 305 19.18 -7.90 9.04
C ILE A 305 20.61 -7.44 8.74
N ALA A 306 21.63 -8.17 9.19
CA ALA A 306 23.02 -7.77 8.96
C ALA A 306 23.37 -7.65 7.46
N PRO A 307 23.06 -8.64 6.59
CA PRO A 307 23.33 -8.51 5.17
C PRO A 307 22.59 -7.36 4.48
N LEU A 308 21.36 -7.03 4.93
CA LEU A 308 20.63 -5.88 4.41
C LEU A 308 21.37 -4.56 4.71
N ARG A 309 21.92 -4.43 5.92
CA ARG A 309 22.71 -3.26 6.32
C ARG A 309 24.05 -3.20 5.61
N ASP A 310 24.73 -4.35 5.50
CA ASP A 310 26.03 -4.46 4.83
C ASP A 310 25.90 -4.09 3.34
N ALA A 311 24.72 -4.33 2.74
CA ALA A 311 24.39 -3.92 1.38
C ALA A 311 23.94 -2.45 1.24
N GLY A 312 23.98 -1.67 2.32
CA GLY A 312 23.69 -0.23 2.30
C GLY A 312 22.23 0.14 2.56
N VAL A 313 21.35 -0.80 2.92
CA VAL A 313 19.97 -0.49 3.28
C VAL A 313 19.92 0.15 4.67
N LEU A 314 19.28 1.31 4.78
CA LEU A 314 19.10 2.01 6.05
C LEU A 314 18.01 1.36 6.89
N ILE A 315 18.42 0.55 7.88
CA ILE A 315 17.52 -0.07 8.86
C ILE A 315 17.91 0.39 10.26
N ALA A 316 17.09 1.28 10.85
CA ALA A 316 17.25 1.72 12.22
C ALA A 316 16.82 0.61 13.20
N SER A 317 17.64 0.34 14.21
CA SER A 317 17.31 -0.56 15.33
C SER A 317 17.25 0.19 16.65
N SER A 318 16.26 -0.15 17.46
CA SER A 318 16.21 0.24 18.86
C SER A 318 15.69 -0.91 19.71
N ALA A 319 15.58 -0.71 21.02
CA ALA A 319 14.90 -1.65 21.92
C ALA A 319 13.43 -1.94 21.50
N ARG A 320 12.83 -1.05 20.70
CA ARG A 320 11.46 -1.21 20.17
C ARG A 320 11.39 -2.08 18.92
N GLY A 321 12.54 -2.41 18.31
CA GLY A 321 12.62 -3.23 17.10
C GLY A 321 13.29 -2.51 15.93
N TYR A 322 12.80 -2.75 14.72
CA TYR A 322 13.37 -2.30 13.44
C TYR A 322 12.42 -1.37 12.70
N LYS A 323 12.96 -0.45 11.90
CA LYS A 323 12.22 0.34 10.90
C LYS A 323 13.16 0.94 9.86
N LEU A 324 12.60 1.43 8.76
CA LEU A 324 13.31 2.37 7.88
C LEU A 324 13.28 3.77 8.54
N PRO A 325 14.37 4.55 8.51
CA PRO A 325 14.40 5.86 9.14
C PRO A 325 13.59 6.88 8.34
N ALA A 326 12.80 7.70 9.04
CA ALA A 326 12.06 8.82 8.47
C ALA A 326 12.47 10.16 9.09
N SER A 327 13.30 10.15 10.13
CA SER A 327 13.64 11.32 10.93
C SER A 327 15.07 11.24 11.48
N GLU A 328 15.63 12.39 11.83
CA GLU A 328 16.95 12.45 12.47
C GLU A 328 16.99 11.66 13.79
N ARG A 329 15.90 11.68 14.55
CA ARG A 329 15.76 10.89 15.78
C ARG A 329 15.94 9.39 15.53
N ASP A 330 15.46 8.87 14.41
CA ASP A 330 15.60 7.45 14.08
C ASP A 330 17.06 7.06 13.82
N LEU A 331 17.84 7.99 13.28
CA LEU A 331 19.28 7.81 13.11
C LEU A 331 19.97 7.73 14.47
N TYR A 332 19.67 8.68 15.36
CA TYR A 332 20.22 8.66 16.72
C TYR A 332 19.72 7.48 17.55
N ASP A 333 18.49 6.99 17.38
CA ASP A 333 18.01 5.78 18.03
C ASP A 333 18.92 4.59 17.68
N PHE A 334 19.32 4.46 16.40
CA PHE A 334 20.26 3.42 15.95
C PHE A 334 21.67 3.61 16.51
N ILE A 335 22.21 4.83 16.47
CA ILE A 335 23.54 5.14 16.99
C ILE A 335 23.61 4.90 18.50
N ASN A 336 22.63 5.41 19.25
CA ASN A 336 22.54 5.24 20.70
C ASN A 336 22.39 3.77 21.07
N HIS A 337 21.53 3.03 20.38
CA HIS A 337 21.40 1.59 20.62
C HIS A 337 22.71 0.85 20.35
N SER A 338 23.38 1.15 19.24
CA SER A 338 24.67 0.55 18.92
C SER A 338 25.74 0.90 19.97
N HIS A 339 25.77 2.14 20.44
CA HIS A 339 26.67 2.59 21.49
C HIS A 339 26.47 1.81 22.80
N THR A 340 25.23 1.49 23.19
CA THR A 340 24.94 0.67 24.38
C THR A 340 25.53 -0.74 24.31
N ILE A 341 25.85 -1.25 23.12
CA ILE A 341 26.42 -2.57 22.91
C ILE A 341 27.94 -2.47 22.72
N ILE A 342 28.38 -1.59 21.83
CA ILE A 342 29.79 -1.48 21.42
C ILE A 342 30.66 -0.93 22.54
N ALA A 343 30.24 0.16 23.21
CA ALA A 343 31.08 0.81 24.22
C ALA A 343 31.39 -0.10 25.42
N PRO A 344 30.43 -0.86 26.00
CA PRO A 344 30.75 -1.83 27.05
C PRO A 344 31.64 -2.97 26.57
N MET A 345 31.49 -3.42 25.32
CA MET A 345 32.35 -4.48 24.76
C MET A 345 33.79 -4.01 24.61
N LEU A 346 34.02 -2.84 24.03
CA LEU A 346 35.35 -2.24 23.92
C LEU A 346 35.99 -2.02 25.31
N SER A 347 35.21 -1.50 26.27
CA SER A 347 35.68 -1.33 27.65
C SER A 347 36.09 -2.66 28.32
N ARG A 348 35.39 -3.77 28.04
CA ARG A 348 35.76 -5.10 28.56
C ARG A 348 37.06 -5.60 27.94
N VAL A 349 37.25 -5.42 26.63
CA VAL A 349 38.49 -5.77 25.93
C VAL A 349 39.66 -4.95 26.49
N GLN A 350 39.47 -3.64 26.67
CA GLN A 350 40.47 -2.76 27.26
C GLN A 350 40.88 -3.23 28.66
N LYS A 351 39.91 -3.43 29.56
CA LYS A 351 40.18 -3.92 30.92
C LYS A 351 40.88 -5.27 30.94
N PHE A 352 40.55 -6.15 30.01
CA PHE A 352 41.21 -7.44 29.87
C PHE A 352 42.67 -7.27 29.43
N ARG A 353 42.93 -6.47 28.39
CA ARG A 353 44.29 -6.12 27.92
C ARG A 353 45.12 -5.52 29.05
N ASP A 354 44.59 -4.52 29.75
CA ASP A 354 45.29 -3.80 30.81
C ASP A 354 45.69 -4.73 31.97
N ARG A 355 44.79 -5.65 32.37
CA ARG A 355 45.08 -6.64 33.42
C ARG A 355 46.19 -7.59 33.01
N ILE A 356 46.19 -8.08 31.77
CA ILE A 356 47.24 -8.98 31.28
C ILE A 356 48.57 -8.25 31.16
N ARG A 357 48.59 -7.02 30.63
CA ARG A 357 49.79 -6.19 30.55
C ARG A 357 50.36 -5.90 31.94
N LEU A 358 49.51 -5.55 32.90
CA LEU A 358 49.93 -5.30 34.29
C LEU A 358 50.51 -6.55 34.95
N ALA A 359 49.84 -7.71 34.84
CA ALA A 359 50.29 -8.96 35.45
C ALA A 359 51.59 -9.50 34.84
N THR A 360 51.88 -9.16 33.59
CA THR A 360 53.09 -9.60 32.87
C THR A 360 54.20 -8.54 32.85
N GLY A 361 54.02 -7.40 33.53
CA GLY A 361 54.98 -6.30 33.49
C GLY A 361 55.19 -5.68 32.10
N GLY A 362 54.19 -5.82 31.22
CA GLY A 362 54.22 -5.34 29.84
C GLY A 362 54.81 -6.32 28.82
N ALA A 363 55.25 -7.51 29.24
CA ALA A 363 55.85 -8.50 28.34
C ALA A 363 54.85 -9.14 27.36
N LEU A 364 53.55 -9.13 27.67
CA LEU A 364 52.50 -9.66 26.81
C LEU A 364 51.39 -8.62 26.59
N ASP A 365 51.12 -8.32 25.32
CA ASP A 365 49.94 -7.56 24.89
C ASP A 365 49.09 -8.42 23.96
N VAL A 366 47.86 -8.69 24.40
CA VAL A 366 46.91 -9.58 23.70
C VAL A 366 46.44 -9.01 22.36
N LEU A 367 46.64 -7.71 22.10
CA LEU A 367 46.27 -7.04 20.86
C LEU A 367 47.46 -6.72 19.93
N ASP A 368 48.66 -7.23 20.24
CA ASP A 368 49.88 -6.86 19.50
C ASP A 368 49.96 -7.49 18.10
N ARG A 369 49.29 -8.63 17.89
CA ARG A 369 49.27 -9.30 16.59
C ARG A 369 48.60 -8.43 15.52
N GLU A 370 49.14 -8.47 14.30
CA GLU A 370 48.62 -7.68 13.17
C GLU A 370 47.13 -7.91 12.90
N GLU A 371 46.65 -9.14 13.09
CA GLU A 371 45.24 -9.53 12.95
C GLU A 371 44.28 -8.72 13.86
N TYR A 372 44.78 -8.13 14.94
CA TYR A 372 44.00 -7.31 15.88
C TYR A 372 44.18 -5.80 15.70
N GLY A 373 44.89 -5.34 14.65
CA GLY A 373 45.23 -3.92 14.47
C GLY A 373 44.02 -2.96 14.39
N THR A 374 42.86 -3.42 13.93
CA THR A 374 41.62 -2.62 13.97
C THR A 374 41.05 -2.51 15.39
N LEU A 375 41.03 -3.62 16.14
CA LEU A 375 40.55 -3.63 17.52
C LEU A 375 41.48 -2.80 18.42
N ARG A 376 42.79 -2.86 18.17
CA ARG A 376 43.81 -2.06 18.85
C ARG A 376 43.53 -0.56 18.71
N ARG A 377 43.28 -0.09 17.48
CA ARG A 377 42.93 1.32 17.19
C ARG A 377 41.61 1.81 17.79
N LEU A 378 40.68 0.91 18.12
CA LEU A 378 39.38 1.26 18.70
C LEU A 378 39.40 1.27 20.25
N VAL A 379 40.45 0.68 20.83
CA VAL A 379 40.63 0.53 22.29
C VAL A 379 41.68 1.51 22.83
N GLU A 380 42.63 1.91 21.99
CA GLU A 380 43.58 3.02 22.20
C GLU A 380 42.91 4.37 21.97
#